data_AF-A0A7X7R688-F1
#
_entry.id   AF-A0A7X7R688-F1
#
_cell.length_a   1.000
_cell.length_b   1.000
_cell.length_c   1.000
_cell.angle_alpha   90.00
_cell.angle_beta   90.00
_cell.angle_gamma   90.00
#
_symmetry.space_group_name_H-M   'P 1'
#
loop_
_entity.id
_entity.type
_entity.pdbx_description
1 polymer ?
#
loop_
_entity_poly.entity_id
_entity_poly.type
_entity_poly.pdbx_seq_one_letter_code
_entity_poly.pdbx_strand_id
1 'polypeptide(L)'
;MKCLYFPYQMPKEQQLQVVEKNLCRRCLAPKERIQEEASGVLVCQDCGASSMDGCAFQKRLLTKGSHRLQLDFSLSKSQEAGSRFFLDCVRERVPGFLQAVCGAGKTEMVLEGICMALNSGWRVCIAIPRKPVVIELYHRLKRYFPITSLKMLHGEMKDDQ
;
A
#
# COMPACT_ATOMS: atom_id res chain seq x y z
N MET A 1 2.96 -20.92 -14.42
CA MET A 1 1.71 -20.52 -13.74
C MET A 1 1.46 -19.05 -14.03
N LYS A 2 0.34 -18.74 -14.68
CA LYS A 2 -0.05 -17.37 -15.07
C LYS A 2 -0.26 -16.53 -13.81
N CYS A 3 0.39 -15.39 -13.74
CA CYS A 3 0.02 -14.34 -12.80
C CYS A 3 -1.38 -13.87 -13.24
N LEU A 4 -2.41 -14.43 -12.60
CA LEU A 4 -3.79 -14.03 -12.85
C LEU A 4 -3.95 -12.66 -12.22
N TYR A 5 -3.75 -11.63 -13.04
CA TYR A 5 -4.42 -10.35 -12.85
C TYR A 5 -5.92 -10.64 -13.00
N PHE A 6 -6.54 -11.14 -11.93
CA PHE A 6 -8.00 -11.04 -11.83
C PHE A 6 -8.27 -9.55 -11.65
N PRO A 7 -8.95 -8.86 -12.59
CA PRO A 7 -9.70 -7.69 -12.18
C PRO A 7 -10.70 -8.21 -11.16
N TYR A 8 -10.42 -8.01 -9.87
CA TYR A 8 -11.38 -8.31 -8.82
C TYR A 8 -12.58 -7.40 -9.08
N GLN A 9 -13.56 -7.93 -9.79
CA GLN A 9 -14.85 -7.30 -9.98
C GLN A 9 -15.56 -7.45 -8.65
N MET A 10 -15.61 -6.37 -7.87
CA MET A 10 -16.34 -6.38 -6.61
C MET A 10 -17.79 -6.81 -6.87
N PRO A 11 -18.29 -7.83 -6.16
CA PRO A 11 -19.71 -8.17 -6.17
C PRO A 11 -20.53 -6.91 -5.90
N LYS A 12 -21.67 -6.76 -6.59
CA LYS A 12 -22.54 -5.56 -6.43
C LYS A 12 -22.90 -5.29 -4.96
N GLU A 13 -22.98 -6.34 -4.15
CA GLU A 13 -23.27 -6.29 -2.71
C GLU A 13 -22.18 -5.65 -1.85
N GLN A 14 -20.95 -5.51 -2.37
CA GLN A 14 -19.81 -4.91 -1.67
C GLN A 14 -19.46 -3.51 -2.20
N GLN A 15 -20.31 -2.93 -3.05
CA GLN A 15 -20.12 -1.59 -3.59
C GLN A 15 -20.56 -0.55 -2.57
N LEU A 16 -19.59 0.14 -1.99
CA LEU A 16 -19.82 1.27 -1.09
C LEU A 16 -20.00 2.56 -1.89
N GLN A 17 -21.01 3.36 -1.54
CA GLN A 17 -21.17 4.72 -2.08
C GLN A 17 -19.95 5.58 -1.72
N VAL A 18 -19.49 6.37 -2.68
CA VAL A 18 -18.31 7.23 -2.53
C VAL A 18 -18.58 8.37 -1.55
N VAL A 19 -19.81 8.87 -1.51
CA VAL A 19 -20.26 9.92 -0.59
C VAL A 19 -21.52 9.45 0.11
N GLU A 20 -21.50 9.50 1.44
CA GLU A 20 -22.67 9.28 2.29
C GLU A 20 -22.93 10.51 3.14
N LYS A 21 -24.15 10.67 3.66
CA LYS A 21 -24.57 11.85 4.45
C LYS A 21 -23.68 12.16 5.66
N ASN A 22 -22.81 11.25 6.10
CA ASN A 22 -21.94 11.44 7.25
C ASN A 22 -20.44 11.54 6.90
N LEU A 23 -20.02 11.12 5.71
CA LEU A 23 -18.60 10.99 5.34
C LEU A 23 -18.41 10.81 3.82
N CYS A 24 -17.38 11.44 3.27
CA CYS A 24 -16.85 11.09 1.96
C CYS A 24 -15.86 9.92 2.08
N ARG A 25 -16.18 8.74 1.53
CA ARG A 25 -15.27 7.58 1.55
C ARG A 25 -14.08 7.70 0.58
N ARG A 26 -14.01 8.78 -0.22
CA ARG A 26 -12.89 9.06 -1.14
C ARG A 26 -11.76 9.89 -0.51
N CYS A 27 -12.11 10.93 0.24
CA CYS A 27 -11.15 11.84 0.86
C CYS A 27 -11.30 11.94 2.38
N LEU A 28 -12.24 11.21 2.98
CA LEU A 28 -12.58 11.23 4.39
C LEU A 28 -13.10 12.58 4.90
N ALA A 29 -13.52 13.47 4.00
CA ALA A 29 -14.14 14.73 4.38
C ALA A 29 -15.43 14.47 5.19
N PRO A 30 -15.62 15.18 6.31
CA PRO A 30 -16.76 14.97 7.19
C PRO A 30 -18.05 15.54 6.57
N LYS A 31 -19.19 15.28 7.22
CA LYS A 31 -20.53 15.68 6.75
C LYS A 31 -20.64 17.16 6.34
N GLU A 32 -19.95 18.05 7.03
CA GLU A 32 -20.00 19.50 6.80
C GLU A 32 -19.46 19.89 5.41
N ARG A 33 -18.66 19.00 4.80
CA ARG A 33 -18.08 19.15 3.47
C ARG A 33 -18.90 18.44 2.38
N ILE A 34 -20.10 17.97 2.69
CA ILE A 34 -20.98 17.23 1.79
C ILE A 34 -22.24 18.04 1.52
N GLN A 35 -22.46 18.38 0.25
CA GLN A 35 -23.61 19.15 -0.20
C GLN A 35 -24.59 18.28 -0.97
N GLU A 36 -25.88 18.44 -0.73
CA GLU A 36 -26.94 17.80 -1.52
C GLU A 36 -27.38 18.76 -2.63
N GLU A 37 -27.29 18.30 -3.89
CA GLU A 37 -27.79 19.04 -5.05
C GLU A 37 -29.32 18.91 -5.18
N ALA A 38 -29.94 19.76 -6.01
CA ALA A 38 -31.38 19.70 -6.28
C ALA A 38 -31.86 18.35 -6.85
N SER A 39 -30.93 17.55 -7.40
CA SER A 39 -31.12 16.19 -7.92
C SER A 39 -31.10 15.10 -6.83
N GLY A 40 -30.83 15.45 -5.56
CA GLY A 40 -30.62 14.50 -4.46
C GLY A 40 -29.25 13.83 -4.45
N VAL A 41 -28.32 14.29 -5.31
CA VAL A 41 -26.94 13.80 -5.36
C VAL A 41 -26.11 14.47 -4.28
N LEU A 42 -25.40 13.68 -3.47
CA LEU A 42 -24.48 14.20 -2.47
C LEU A 42 -23.11 14.41 -3.13
N VAL A 43 -22.56 15.61 -3.03
CA VAL A 43 -21.26 15.97 -3.60
C VAL A 43 -20.32 16.43 -2.50
N CYS A 44 -19.14 15.82 -2.44
CA CYS A 44 -18.06 16.26 -1.57
C CYS A 44 -17.39 17.50 -2.16
N GLN A 45 -17.42 18.61 -1.42
CA GLN A 45 -16.86 19.89 -1.85
C GLN A 45 -15.32 19.90 -1.96
N ASP A 46 -14.63 18.99 -1.28
CA ASP A 46 -13.15 18.95 -1.28
C ASP A 46 -12.57 18.17 -2.47
N CYS A 47 -13.25 17.10 -2.91
CA CYS A 47 -12.75 16.21 -3.96
C CYS A 47 -13.66 16.08 -5.19
N GLY A 48 -14.81 16.76 -5.19
CA GLY A 48 -15.80 16.74 -6.27
C GLY A 48 -16.49 15.39 -6.46
N ALA A 49 -16.31 14.45 -5.53
CA ALA A 49 -16.91 13.14 -5.64
C ALA A 49 -18.40 13.19 -5.35
N SER A 50 -19.18 12.38 -6.06
CA SER A 50 -20.63 12.34 -5.90
C SER A 50 -21.12 11.00 -5.32
N SER A 51 -22.34 10.96 -4.76
CA SER A 51 -23.00 9.70 -4.38
C SER A 51 -23.37 8.85 -5.59
N MET A 52 -23.31 9.41 -6.81
CA MET A 52 -23.45 8.70 -8.07
C MET A 52 -22.12 8.17 -8.62
N ASP A 53 -20.98 8.64 -8.12
CA ASP A 53 -19.69 8.04 -8.43
C ASP A 53 -19.73 6.60 -7.89
N GLY A 54 -19.52 5.61 -8.76
CA GLY A 54 -19.50 4.19 -8.38
C GLY A 54 -18.36 3.86 -7.40
N CYS A 55 -18.18 2.57 -7.06
CA CYS A 55 -17.16 2.04 -6.14
C CYS A 55 -15.90 2.94 -6.00
N ALA A 56 -15.62 3.40 -4.77
CA ALA A 56 -14.46 4.23 -4.44
C ALA A 56 -13.12 3.49 -4.63
N PHE A 57 -12.74 3.17 -5.86
CA PHE A 57 -11.33 3.00 -6.20
C PHE A 57 -10.77 4.41 -6.37
N GLN A 58 -10.26 4.99 -5.29
CA GLN A 58 -9.42 6.17 -5.41
C GLN A 58 -8.21 5.74 -6.26
N LYS A 59 -8.21 6.07 -7.56
CA LYS A 59 -7.00 6.11 -8.36
C LYS A 59 -6.18 7.29 -7.88
N ARG A 60 -5.68 7.19 -6.65
CA ARG A 60 -4.80 8.19 -6.04
C ARG A 60 -3.56 8.21 -6.92
N LEU A 61 -3.38 9.29 -7.66
CA LEU A 61 -2.21 9.53 -8.49
C LEU A 61 -1.01 9.33 -7.58
N LEU A 62 -0.21 8.30 -7.89
CA LEU A 62 1.04 8.10 -7.21
C LEU A 62 1.97 9.18 -7.73
N THR A 63 2.21 10.21 -6.91
CA THR A 63 3.28 11.14 -7.17
C THR A 63 4.57 10.32 -7.16
N LYS A 64 5.32 10.34 -8.25
CA LYS A 64 6.66 9.73 -8.29
C LYS A 64 7.48 10.41 -7.19
N GLY A 65 7.74 9.67 -6.11
CA GLY A 65 8.60 10.12 -5.03
C GLY A 65 10.06 9.78 -5.34
N SER A 66 10.98 10.47 -4.68
CA SER A 66 12.36 10.03 -4.57
C SER A 66 12.47 9.25 -3.25
N HIS A 67 12.49 7.92 -3.34
CA HIS A 67 12.62 7.04 -2.19
C HIS A 67 14.06 6.58 -2.08
N ARG A 68 14.63 6.67 -0.88
CA ARG A 68 15.99 6.21 -0.58
C ARG A 68 15.94 5.05 0.41
N LEU A 69 16.67 3.99 0.09
CA LEU A 69 16.96 2.90 1.00
C LEU A 69 18.28 3.21 1.74
N GLN A 70 18.25 3.15 3.07
CA GLN A 70 19.41 3.34 3.93
C GLN A 70 19.63 2.08 4.76
N LEU A 71 20.80 1.43 4.59
CA LEU A 71 21.20 0.28 5.37
C LEU A 71 22.50 0.63 6.11
N ASP A 72 22.53 0.35 7.42
CA ASP A 72 23.72 0.57 8.26
C ASP A 72 24.72 -0.61 8.17
N PHE A 73 24.47 -1.57 7.26
CA PHE A 73 25.24 -2.78 7.05
C PHE A 73 25.22 -3.19 5.58
N SER A 74 26.20 -4.01 5.18
CA SER A 74 26.22 -4.65 3.87
C SER A 74 25.53 -6.01 3.88
N LEU A 75 24.91 -6.37 2.76
CA LEU A 75 24.34 -7.71 2.58
C LEU A 75 25.46 -8.74 2.44
N SER A 76 25.23 -9.95 2.96
CA SER A 76 26.11 -11.09 2.68
C SER A 76 25.95 -11.56 1.22
N LYS A 77 26.90 -12.33 0.70
CA LYS A 77 26.83 -12.86 -0.69
C LYS A 77 25.51 -13.61 -0.98
N SER A 78 25.00 -14.38 -0.01
CA SER A 78 23.73 -15.10 -0.17
C SER A 78 22.52 -14.17 -0.11
N GLN A 79 22.58 -13.11 0.71
CA GLN A 79 21.57 -12.06 0.75
C GLN A 79 21.55 -11.23 -0.53
N GLU A 80 22.70 -10.86 -1.07
CA GLU A 80 22.79 -10.18 -2.37
C GLU A 80 22.20 -11.02 -3.49
N ALA A 81 22.47 -12.33 -3.53
CA ALA A 81 21.87 -13.24 -4.50
C ALA A 81 20.34 -13.27 -4.38
N GLY A 82 19.82 -13.36 -3.15
CA GLY A 82 18.38 -13.27 -2.88
C GLY A 82 17.78 -11.91 -3.25
N SER A 83 18.51 -10.82 -3.02
CA SER A 83 18.10 -9.45 -3.37
C SER A 83 18.00 -9.26 -4.87
N ARG A 84 19.01 -9.70 -5.63
CA ARG A 84 19.00 -9.68 -7.10
C ARG A 84 17.83 -10.49 -7.65
N PHE A 85 17.64 -11.71 -7.16
CA PHE A 85 16.50 -12.54 -7.56
C PHE A 85 15.16 -11.82 -7.35
N PHE A 86 14.94 -11.25 -6.17
CA PHE A 86 13.68 -10.56 -5.88
C PHE A 86 13.52 -9.27 -6.68
N LEU A 87 14.60 -8.50 -6.86
CA LEU A 87 14.61 -7.29 -7.69
C LEU A 87 14.22 -7.61 -9.14
N ASP A 88 14.73 -8.70 -9.71
CA ASP A 88 14.36 -9.15 -11.04
C ASP A 88 12.87 -9.57 -11.09
N CYS A 89 12.37 -10.30 -10.08
CA CYS A 89 10.93 -10.61 -9.99
C CYS A 89 10.07 -9.35 -9.97
N VAL A 90 10.47 -8.30 -9.24
CA VAL A 90 9.75 -7.02 -9.19
C VAL A 90 9.80 -6.31 -10.55
N ARG A 91 10.97 -6.29 -11.21
CA ARG A 91 11.15 -5.64 -12.53
C ARG A 91 10.27 -6.30 -13.59
N GLU A 92 10.28 -7.62 -13.65
CA GLU A 92 9.50 -8.43 -14.59
C GLU A 92 8.03 -8.59 -14.18
N ARG A 93 7.66 -8.13 -12.97
CA ARG A 93 6.32 -8.24 -12.38
C ARG A 93 5.82 -9.70 -12.32
N VAL A 94 6.71 -10.60 -11.93
CA VAL A 94 6.40 -12.02 -11.75
C VAL A 94 6.45 -12.40 -10.26
N PRO A 95 5.64 -13.38 -9.81
CA PRO A 95 5.75 -13.91 -8.46
C PRO A 95 7.13 -14.53 -8.22
N GLY A 96 7.75 -14.22 -7.08
CA GLY A 96 9.02 -14.81 -6.63
C GLY A 96 8.84 -15.55 -5.31
N PHE A 97 9.58 -16.65 -5.13
CA PHE A 97 9.61 -17.40 -3.87
C PHE A 97 11.05 -17.46 -3.33
N LEU A 98 11.29 -16.76 -2.23
CA LEU A 98 12.58 -16.71 -1.55
C LEU A 98 12.67 -17.82 -0.49
N GLN A 99 13.32 -18.93 -0.84
CA GLN A 99 13.56 -20.03 0.09
C GLN A 99 14.85 -19.79 0.89
N ALA A 100 14.70 -19.52 2.18
CA ALA A 100 15.82 -19.37 3.10
C ALA A 100 15.44 -19.71 4.55
N VAL A 101 16.41 -20.15 5.32
CA VAL A 101 16.24 -20.50 6.74
C VAL A 101 15.84 -19.30 7.60
N CYS A 102 15.36 -19.56 8.81
CA CYS A 102 15.12 -18.51 9.81
C CYS A 102 16.43 -17.78 10.12
N GLY A 103 16.38 -16.45 10.29
CA GLY A 103 17.58 -15.64 10.55
C GLY A 103 18.45 -15.32 9.33
N ALA A 104 18.16 -15.85 8.14
CA ALA A 104 18.93 -15.56 6.93
C ALA A 104 18.83 -14.10 6.43
N GLY A 105 17.94 -13.28 7.01
CA GLY A 105 17.70 -11.89 6.56
C GLY A 105 16.79 -11.79 5.34
N LYS A 106 15.73 -12.61 5.29
CA LYS A 106 14.74 -12.60 4.18
C LYS A 106 14.11 -11.22 3.95
N THR A 107 13.92 -10.46 5.03
CA THR A 107 13.35 -9.11 4.94
C THR A 107 14.33 -8.17 4.24
N GLU A 108 15.62 -8.26 4.59
CA GLU A 108 16.67 -7.40 4.05
C GLU A 108 16.89 -7.69 2.56
N MET A 109 16.76 -8.95 2.15
CA MET A 109 16.79 -9.36 0.75
C MET A 109 15.71 -8.70 -0.11
N VAL A 110 14.55 -8.31 0.42
CA VAL A 110 13.47 -7.74 -0.42
C VAL A 110 13.52 -6.21 -0.54
N LEU A 111 14.36 -5.53 0.25
CA LEU A 111 14.33 -4.07 0.40
C LEU A 111 14.69 -3.31 -0.88
N GLU A 112 15.66 -3.81 -1.67
CA GLU A 112 16.03 -3.17 -2.95
C GLU A 112 14.87 -3.22 -3.95
N GLY A 113 14.19 -4.37 -4.05
CA GLY A 113 13.00 -4.52 -4.88
C GLY A 113 11.87 -3.58 -4.45
N ILE A 114 11.66 -3.42 -3.14
CA ILE A 114 10.69 -2.46 -2.60
C ILE A 114 11.06 -1.03 -2.99
N CYS A 115 12.32 -0.64 -2.82
CA CYS A 115 12.80 0.70 -3.17
C CYS A 115 12.61 1.01 -4.66
N MET A 116 12.92 0.05 -5.54
CA MET A 116 12.71 0.16 -6.98
C MET A 116 11.22 0.32 -7.33
N ALA A 117 10.35 -0.49 -6.73
CA ALA A 117 8.90 -0.40 -6.93
C ALA A 117 8.35 0.98 -6.52
N LEU A 118 8.77 1.48 -5.35
CA LEU A 118 8.36 2.80 -4.85
C LEU A 118 8.81 3.94 -5.79
N ASN A 119 10.07 3.94 -6.23
CA ASN A 119 10.59 4.92 -7.20
C ASN A 119 9.95 4.80 -8.59
N SER A 120 9.39 3.62 -8.92
CA SER A 120 8.58 3.41 -10.13
C SER A 120 7.13 3.91 -9.97
N GLY A 121 6.79 4.51 -8.83
CA GLY A 121 5.47 5.01 -8.50
C GLY A 121 4.48 3.89 -8.19
N TRP A 122 4.92 2.77 -7.62
CA TRP A 122 4.04 1.66 -7.23
C TRP A 122 3.73 1.72 -5.73
N ARG A 123 2.73 0.93 -5.30
CA ARG A 123 2.41 0.70 -3.88
C ARG A 123 2.91 -0.68 -3.47
N VAL A 124 3.49 -0.78 -2.28
CA VAL A 124 3.97 -2.02 -1.71
C VAL A 124 3.22 -2.31 -0.42
N CYS A 125 2.78 -3.54 -0.25
CA CYS A 125 2.19 -4.06 0.99
C CYS A 125 3.07 -5.21 1.49
N ILE A 126 3.36 -5.22 2.80
CA ILE A 126 4.05 -6.31 3.47
C ILE A 126 3.07 -6.91 4.47
N ALA A 127 2.71 -8.18 4.26
CA ALA A 127 1.79 -8.89 5.12
C ALA A 127 2.55 -9.86 6.04
N ILE A 128 2.28 -9.79 7.35
CA ILE A 128 2.91 -10.63 8.36
C ILE A 128 1.82 -11.12 9.32
N PRO A 129 1.79 -12.42 9.67
CA PRO A 129 0.68 -13.02 10.43
C PRO A 129 0.68 -12.67 11.93
N ARG A 130 1.73 -12.02 12.45
CA ARG A 130 1.89 -11.77 13.89
C ARG A 130 2.00 -10.28 14.17
N LYS A 131 1.08 -9.76 14.98
CA LYS A 131 1.04 -8.33 15.37
C LYS A 131 2.37 -7.81 15.96
N PRO A 132 3.04 -8.47 16.93
CA PRO A 132 4.29 -7.92 17.48
C PRO A 132 5.39 -7.76 16.42
N VAL A 133 5.45 -8.68 15.45
CA VAL A 133 6.41 -8.64 14.34
C VAL A 133 6.09 -7.51 13.38
N VAL A 134 4.81 -7.20 13.15
CA VAL A 134 4.39 -6.03 12.36
C VAL A 134 4.89 -4.73 13.00
N ILE A 135 4.74 -4.59 14.32
CA ILE A 135 5.18 -3.41 15.07
C ILE A 135 6.70 -3.26 15.00
N GLU A 136 7.45 -4.33 15.30
CA GLU A 136 8.91 -4.34 15.19
C GLU A 136 9.37 -3.97 13.77
N LEU A 137 8.79 -4.62 12.76
CA LEU A 137 9.18 -4.37 11.37
C LEU A 137 8.86 -2.95 10.94
N TYR A 138 7.73 -2.37 11.37
CA TYR A 138 7.39 -0.98 11.06
C TYR A 138 8.47 0.00 11.53
N HIS A 139 8.94 -0.13 12.77
CA HIS A 139 10.02 0.70 13.29
C HIS A 139 11.33 0.49 12.54
N ARG A 140 11.63 -0.76 12.15
CA ARG A 140 12.83 -1.08 11.36
C ARG A 140 12.76 -0.47 9.96
N LEU A 141 11.63 -0.59 9.27
CA LEU A 141 11.42 -0.03 7.94
C LEU A 141 11.43 1.50 7.93
N LYS A 142 10.96 2.16 9.00
CA LYS A 142 11.11 3.62 9.15
C LYS A 142 12.57 4.07 9.13
N ARG A 143 13.48 3.29 9.71
CA ARG A 143 14.92 3.58 9.66
C ARG A 143 15.48 3.35 8.26
N TYR A 144 15.07 2.26 7.60
CA TYR A 144 15.53 1.94 6.25
C TYR A 144 14.98 2.88 5.17
N PHE A 145 13.82 3.47 5.38
CA PHE A 145 13.15 4.36 4.43
C PHE A 145 12.75 5.70 5.07
N PRO A 146 13.73 6.57 5.43
CA PRO A 146 13.49 7.76 6.25
C PRO A 146 12.58 8.80 5.58
N ILE A 147 12.53 8.83 4.24
CA ILE A 147 11.75 9.78 3.44
C ILE A 147 10.49 9.17 2.81
N THR A 148 10.17 7.92 3.13
CA THR A 148 8.99 7.23 2.59
C THR A 148 7.83 7.32 3.57
N SER A 149 6.62 7.52 3.06
CA SER A 149 5.41 7.41 3.88
C SER A 149 5.09 5.94 4.14
N LEU A 150 5.11 5.53 5.42
CA LEU A 150 4.76 4.18 5.86
C LEU A 150 3.54 4.23 6.76
N LYS A 151 2.54 3.40 6.45
CA LYS A 151 1.39 3.13 7.31
C LYS A 151 1.42 1.68 7.78
N MET A 152 1.31 1.46 9.08
CA MET A 152 1.10 0.15 9.70
C MET A 152 -0.40 -0.13 9.76
N LEU A 153 -0.84 -1.40 9.77
CA LEU A 153 -2.22 -1.81 10.02
C LEU A 153 -2.21 -3.11 10.85
N HIS A 154 -2.97 -3.16 11.94
CA HIS A 154 -3.20 -4.39 12.72
C HIS A 154 -4.53 -4.30 13.49
N GLY A 155 -5.10 -5.44 13.90
CA GLY A 155 -6.49 -5.53 14.41
C GLY A 155 -6.84 -4.69 15.65
N GLU A 156 -5.85 -4.26 16.43
CA GLU A 156 -6.06 -3.36 17.58
C GLU A 156 -5.81 -1.87 17.29
N MET A 157 -5.50 -1.50 16.05
CA MET A 157 -5.39 -0.08 15.70
C MET A 157 -6.78 0.50 15.52
N LYS A 158 -7.08 1.56 16.25
CA LYS A 158 -8.15 2.47 15.89
C LYS A 158 -7.66 3.24 14.67
N ASP A 159 -8.49 3.40 13.65
CA ASP A 159 -8.18 4.32 12.57
C ASP A 159 -7.95 5.69 13.19
N ASP A 160 -6.69 6.16 13.18
CA ASP A 160 -6.37 7.52 13.59
C ASP A 160 -7.21 8.47 12.73
N GLN A 161 -8.17 9.12 13.40
CA GLN A 161 -9.09 10.13 12.87
C GLN A 161 -8.33 11.37 12.40
#